data_AF-A0A928VGQ1-F1
#
_entry.id   AF-A0A928VGQ1-F1
#
_cell.length_a   1.000
_cell.length_b   1.000
_cell.length_c   1.000
_cell.angle_alpha   90.00
_cell.angle_beta   90.00
_cell.angle_gamma   90.00
#
_symmetry.space_group_name_H-M   'P 1'
#
loop_
_entity.id
_entity.type
_entity.pdbx_description
1 polymer ?
#
loop_
_entity_poly.entity_id
_entity_poly.type
_entity_poly.pdbx_seq_one_letter_code
_entity_poly.pdbx_strand_id
1 'polypeptide(L)'
;DYLWSLYELIQPLPCELIWQTDGRPMSGDIGDGATRACVKLGEKILATDIPGNIQLAGGTNRHTVPKLEALGMLHNRDRTSVSRWVSGIAYGSYARSLLLPVLNELEAMEMMPLNCRSTVTPHTIETVPELLWQAVELADSLVSQIKSPERLLQVI
;
A
#
# COMPACT_ATOMS: atom_id res chain seq x y z
N ASP A 1 -9.20 -17.23 -18.64
CA ASP A 1 -10.56 -17.69 -18.29
C ASP A 1 -10.97 -17.23 -16.90
N TYR A 2 -10.33 -17.66 -15.81
CA TYR A 2 -10.74 -17.32 -14.43
C TYR A 2 -10.98 -15.81 -14.15
N LEU A 3 -10.01 -14.94 -14.46
CA LEU A 3 -10.16 -13.49 -14.21
C LEU A 3 -11.26 -12.84 -15.05
N TRP A 4 -11.48 -13.32 -16.26
CA TRP A 4 -12.58 -12.87 -17.12
C TRP A 4 -13.93 -13.31 -16.55
N SER A 5 -14.04 -14.54 -16.05
CA SER A 5 -15.26 -15.00 -15.38
C SER A 5 -15.59 -14.17 -14.14
N LEU A 6 -14.58 -13.79 -13.35
CA LEU A 6 -14.78 -12.87 -12.22
C LEU A 6 -15.23 -11.48 -12.69
N TYR A 7 -14.59 -10.96 -13.74
CA TYR A 7 -14.95 -9.67 -14.31
C TYR A 7 -16.40 -9.65 -14.79
N GLU A 8 -16.80 -10.63 -15.61
CA GLU A 8 -18.16 -10.73 -16.13
C GLU A 8 -19.21 -10.86 -15.02
N LEU A 9 -18.90 -11.62 -13.96
CA LEU A 9 -19.80 -11.85 -12.83
C LEU A 9 -20.12 -10.57 -12.05
N ILE A 10 -19.14 -9.67 -11.93
CA ILE A 10 -19.29 -8.44 -11.12
C ILE A 10 -19.81 -7.25 -11.94
N GLN A 11 -19.97 -7.39 -13.26
CA GLN A 11 -20.48 -6.30 -14.12
C GLN A 11 -22.02 -6.20 -14.10
N PRO A 12 -22.57 -4.97 -14.25
CA PRO A 12 -21.87 -3.68 -14.26
C PRO A 12 -21.48 -3.21 -12.85
N LEU A 13 -20.34 -2.53 -12.72
CA LEU A 13 -19.91 -1.91 -11.46
C LEU A 13 -20.22 -0.40 -11.45
N PRO A 14 -20.76 0.15 -10.34
CA PRO A 14 -20.97 1.59 -10.19
C PRO A 14 -19.69 2.37 -9.80
N CYS A 15 -18.53 1.71 -9.83
CA CYS A 15 -17.25 2.24 -9.37
C CYS A 15 -16.07 1.65 -10.15
N GLU A 16 -14.90 2.26 -9.98
CA GLU A 16 -13.65 1.80 -10.55
C GLU A 16 -13.23 0.43 -10.00
N LEU A 17 -12.84 -0.48 -10.90
CA LEU A 17 -12.36 -1.80 -10.54
C LEU A 17 -10.87 -1.76 -10.20
N ILE A 18 -10.54 -2.26 -9.01
CA ILE A 18 -9.15 -2.50 -8.58
C ILE A 18 -8.95 -3.99 -8.37
N TRP A 19 -8.03 -4.57 -9.13
CA TRP A 19 -7.52 -5.91 -8.91
C TRP A 19 -6.42 -5.86 -7.84
N GLN A 20 -6.75 -6.26 -6.62
CA GLN A 20 -5.76 -6.46 -5.57
C GLN A 20 -5.10 -7.83 -5.76
N THR A 21 -3.82 -7.82 -6.12
CA THR A 21 -3.08 -9.02 -6.50
C THR A 21 -2.27 -9.52 -5.30
N ASP A 22 -2.83 -10.47 -4.57
CA ASP A 22 -2.21 -10.98 -3.34
C ASP A 22 -1.19 -12.08 -3.66
N GLY A 23 0.09 -11.71 -3.66
CA GLY A 23 1.19 -12.57 -4.09
C GLY A 23 1.52 -13.75 -3.16
N ARG A 24 0.98 -13.78 -1.94
CA ARG A 24 1.21 -14.84 -0.94
C ARG A 24 0.04 -14.98 0.04
N PRO A 25 -0.18 -16.17 0.63
CA PRO A 25 -1.03 -16.31 1.80
C PRO A 25 -0.58 -15.36 2.92
N MET A 26 -1.53 -14.80 3.68
CA MET A 26 -1.28 -13.92 4.84
C MET A 26 -0.54 -14.67 5.98
N SER A 27 0.75 -14.98 5.82
CA SER A 27 1.55 -15.73 6.81
C SER A 27 2.51 -14.88 7.63
N GLY A 28 2.62 -13.58 7.34
CA GLY A 28 3.43 -12.64 8.14
C GLY A 28 4.92 -12.54 7.78
N ASP A 29 5.43 -13.32 6.82
CA ASP A 29 6.84 -13.25 6.41
C ASP A 29 7.15 -11.98 5.60
N ILE A 30 7.92 -11.07 6.23
CA ILE A 30 8.40 -9.80 5.65
C ILE A 30 9.79 -9.96 4.99
N GLY A 31 10.24 -11.20 4.75
CA GLY A 31 11.56 -11.45 4.16
C GLY A 31 11.70 -10.94 2.72
N ASP A 32 12.93 -10.70 2.26
CA ASP A 32 13.24 -10.13 0.92
C ASP A 32 12.65 -10.93 -0.25
N GLY A 33 12.40 -12.23 -0.05
CA GLY A 33 11.73 -13.09 -1.05
C GLY A 33 10.26 -12.74 -1.29
N ALA A 34 9.60 -12.02 -0.38
CA ALA A 34 8.18 -11.70 -0.45
C ALA A 34 7.89 -10.70 -1.59
N THR A 35 8.70 -9.64 -1.73
CA THR A 35 8.55 -8.66 -2.82
C THR A 35 8.71 -9.30 -4.19
N ARG A 36 9.62 -10.27 -4.33
CA ARG A 36 9.84 -10.95 -5.62
C ARG A 36 8.61 -11.74 -6.08
N ALA A 37 7.91 -12.41 -5.17
CA ALA A 37 6.71 -13.17 -5.51
C ALA A 37 5.56 -12.24 -5.90
N CYS A 38 5.35 -11.17 -5.12
CA CYS A 38 4.37 -10.12 -5.39
C CYS A 38 4.57 -9.48 -6.78
N VAL A 39 5.80 -9.03 -7.07
CA VAL A 39 6.14 -8.40 -8.35
C VAL A 39 5.93 -9.36 -9.52
N LYS A 40 6.34 -10.63 -9.39
CA LYS A 40 6.13 -11.66 -10.43
C LYS A 40 4.66 -11.93 -10.72
N LEU A 41 3.80 -11.90 -9.70
CA LEU A 41 2.35 -12.00 -9.92
C LEU A 41 1.83 -10.77 -10.66
N GLY A 42 2.30 -9.59 -10.28
CA GLY A 42 2.03 -8.33 -10.98
C GLY A 42 2.40 -8.39 -12.47
N GLU A 43 3.59 -8.86 -12.80
CA GLU A 43 4.05 -9.05 -14.20
C GLU A 43 3.08 -9.94 -14.99
N LYS A 44 2.64 -11.07 -14.41
CA LYS A 44 1.70 -11.98 -15.06
C LYS A 44 0.35 -11.32 -15.33
N ILE A 45 -0.13 -10.49 -14.41
CA ILE A 45 -1.43 -9.82 -14.52
C ILE A 45 -1.35 -8.65 -15.50
N LEU A 46 -0.25 -7.90 -15.52
CA LEU A 46 -0.02 -6.85 -16.52
C LEU A 46 0.11 -7.40 -17.95
N ALA A 47 0.54 -8.65 -18.10
CA ALA A 47 0.55 -9.36 -19.38
C ALA A 47 -0.83 -9.86 -19.82
N THR A 48 -1.90 -9.59 -19.04
CA THR A 48 -3.29 -9.88 -19.43
C THR A 48 -4.02 -8.62 -19.87
N ASP A 49 -5.11 -8.81 -20.61
CA ASP A 49 -5.97 -7.72 -21.10
C ASP A 49 -7.19 -7.45 -20.20
N ILE A 50 -7.14 -7.82 -18.91
CA ILE A 50 -8.28 -7.61 -18.01
C ILE A 50 -8.56 -6.10 -17.80
N PRO A 51 -9.82 -5.63 -17.83
CA PRO A 51 -10.13 -4.22 -17.54
C PRO A 51 -9.90 -3.88 -16.06
N GLY A 52 -9.62 -2.61 -15.76
CA GLY A 52 -9.45 -2.11 -14.39
C GLY A 52 -7.99 -1.93 -13.96
N ASN A 53 -7.83 -1.30 -12.80
CA ASN A 53 -6.56 -0.92 -12.20
C ASN A 53 -5.92 -2.10 -11.46
N ILE A 54 -4.59 -2.16 -11.44
CA ILE A 54 -3.84 -3.24 -10.77
C ILE A 54 -3.17 -2.68 -9.51
N GLN A 55 -3.45 -3.30 -8.36
CA GLN A 55 -2.79 -2.99 -7.10
C GLN A 55 -2.01 -4.22 -6.62
N LEU A 56 -0.72 -4.04 -6.33
CA LEU A 56 0.08 -5.09 -5.71
C LEU A 56 -0.22 -5.19 -4.22
N ALA A 57 -0.40 -6.41 -3.72
CA ALA A 57 -0.56 -6.72 -2.31
C ALA A 57 0.19 -8.01 -1.94
N GLY A 58 0.30 -8.31 -0.65
CA GLY A 58 0.93 -9.54 -0.18
C GLY A 58 2.44 -9.59 -0.40
N GLY A 59 3.22 -9.27 0.63
CA GLY A 59 4.69 -9.27 0.54
C GLY A 59 5.31 -7.96 0.02
N THR A 60 4.53 -6.89 0.03
CA THR A 60 4.97 -5.53 -0.26
C THR A 60 5.74 -4.93 0.94
N ASN A 61 6.84 -4.25 0.66
CA ASN A 61 7.71 -3.61 1.65
C ASN A 61 8.57 -2.51 0.99
N ARG A 62 9.57 -1.96 1.71
CA ARG A 62 10.49 -0.93 1.20
C ARG A 62 11.14 -1.21 -0.16
N HIS A 63 11.31 -2.47 -0.53
CA HIS A 63 11.95 -2.86 -1.79
C HIS A 63 10.97 -2.87 -2.97
N THR A 64 9.67 -2.74 -2.72
CA THR A 64 8.65 -2.92 -3.76
C THR A 64 8.70 -1.82 -4.81
N VAL A 65 8.66 -0.54 -4.40
CA VAL A 65 8.74 0.57 -5.36
C VAL A 65 10.07 0.55 -6.15
N PRO A 66 11.27 0.49 -5.52
CA PRO A 66 12.52 0.46 -6.27
C PRO A 66 12.57 -0.70 -7.28
N LYS A 67 11.97 -1.85 -6.93
CA LYS A 67 11.94 -3.00 -7.84
C LYS A 67 11.00 -2.77 -9.03
N LEU A 68 9.83 -2.17 -8.81
CA LEU A 68 8.90 -1.83 -9.89
C LEU A 68 9.47 -0.76 -10.82
N GLU A 69 10.19 0.23 -10.29
CA GLU A 69 10.92 1.23 -11.08
C GLU A 69 11.98 0.60 -11.96
N ALA A 70 12.82 -0.27 -11.38
CA ALA A 70 13.86 -0.98 -12.11
C ALA A 70 13.30 -1.87 -13.24
N LEU A 71 12.06 -2.34 -13.11
CA LEU A 71 11.36 -3.13 -14.12
C LEU A 71 10.49 -2.28 -15.07
N GLY A 72 10.39 -0.96 -14.85
CA GLY A 72 9.52 -0.08 -15.63
C GLY A 72 8.03 -0.41 -15.51
N MET A 73 7.61 -0.97 -14.37
CA MET A 73 6.23 -1.40 -14.09
C MET A 73 5.38 -0.30 -13.43
N LEU A 74 5.95 0.86 -13.11
CA LEU A 74 5.22 2.05 -12.69
C LEU A 74 4.97 2.97 -13.88
N HIS A 75 3.91 3.77 -13.81
CA HIS A 75 3.58 4.75 -14.84
C HIS A 75 4.76 5.68 -15.12
N ASN A 76 5.08 5.88 -16.40
CA ASN A 76 6.16 6.77 -16.88
C ASN A 76 5.70 7.51 -18.14
N ARG A 77 5.93 8.84 -18.18
CA ARG A 77 5.55 9.78 -19.23
C ARG A 77 6.05 9.38 -20.63
N ASP A 78 7.24 8.76 -20.70
CA ASP A 78 7.93 8.44 -21.96
C ASP A 78 7.51 7.10 -22.59
N ARG A 79 6.60 6.36 -21.94
CA ARG A 79 6.07 5.09 -22.47
C ARG A 79 4.89 5.37 -23.40
N THR A 80 4.88 4.71 -24.54
CA THR A 80 3.72 4.69 -25.45
C THR A 80 2.49 4.21 -24.67
N SER A 81 1.30 4.77 -25.00
CA SER A 81 0.04 4.56 -24.26
C SER A 81 -0.50 3.12 -24.20
N VAL A 82 0.31 2.14 -24.63
CA VAL A 82 -0.08 0.74 -24.85
C VAL A 82 0.39 -0.16 -23.68
N SER A 83 1.43 0.23 -22.94
CA SER A 83 1.94 -0.60 -21.83
C SER A 83 1.15 -0.33 -20.55
N ARG A 84 0.51 -1.37 -20.00
CA ARG A 84 -0.14 -1.33 -18.66
C ARG A 84 0.90 -1.17 -17.55
N TRP A 85 0.50 -0.59 -16.42
CA TRP A 85 1.34 -0.41 -15.23
C TRP A 85 0.62 -0.80 -13.94
N VAL A 86 1.38 -0.94 -12.86
CA VAL A 86 0.85 -1.05 -11.50
C VAL A 86 0.30 0.31 -11.07
N SER A 87 -0.99 0.37 -10.79
CA SER A 87 -1.70 1.59 -10.35
C SER A 87 -1.57 1.84 -8.84
N GLY A 88 -1.21 0.83 -8.04
CA GLY A 88 -1.06 1.01 -6.60
C GLY A 88 -0.34 -0.13 -5.88
N ILE A 89 0.00 0.11 -4.62
CA ILE A 89 0.67 -0.86 -3.73
C ILE A 89 -0.03 -0.79 -2.36
N ALA A 90 -0.50 -1.92 -1.87
CA ALA A 90 -1.06 -2.06 -0.53
C ALA A 90 0.01 -2.59 0.43
N TYR A 91 0.22 -1.93 1.57
CA TYR A 91 1.18 -2.33 2.60
C TYR A 91 0.43 -2.87 3.83
N GLY A 92 0.73 -4.12 4.20
CA GLY A 92 0.19 -4.77 5.40
C GLY A 92 1.17 -4.71 6.57
N SER A 93 1.77 -5.86 6.92
CA SER A 93 2.70 -6.00 8.04
C SER A 93 3.84 -4.98 8.03
N TYR A 94 4.36 -4.63 6.85
CA TYR A 94 5.41 -3.61 6.72
C TYR A 94 4.95 -2.23 7.21
N ALA A 95 3.71 -1.81 6.87
CA ALA A 95 3.16 -0.55 7.38
C ALA A 95 2.98 -0.57 8.90
N ARG A 96 2.56 -1.72 9.48
CA ARG A 96 2.49 -1.88 10.93
C ARG A 96 3.87 -1.77 11.59
N SER A 97 4.89 -2.39 11.01
CA SER A 97 6.27 -2.27 11.51
C SER A 97 6.78 -0.83 11.48
N LEU A 98 6.40 -0.03 10.48
CA LEU A 98 6.76 1.39 10.42
C LEU A 98 6.07 2.21 11.51
N LEU A 99 4.80 1.92 11.81
CA LEU A 99 4.04 2.62 12.86
C LEU A 99 4.39 2.18 14.28
N LEU A 100 5.12 1.08 14.46
CA LEU A 100 5.40 0.50 15.76
C LEU A 100 6.03 1.49 16.77
N PRO A 101 6.99 2.36 16.40
CA PRO A 101 7.53 3.36 17.33
C PRO A 101 6.45 4.30 17.87
N VAL A 102 5.57 4.81 17.00
CA VAL A 102 4.46 5.70 17.38
C VAL A 102 3.47 4.99 18.30
N LEU A 103 3.15 3.72 17.99
CA LEU A 103 2.24 2.91 18.80
C LEU A 103 2.82 2.61 20.19
N ASN A 104 4.13 2.34 20.28
CA ASN A 104 4.80 2.11 21.57
C ASN A 104 4.81 3.38 22.44
N GLU A 105 4.98 4.56 21.84
CA GLU A 105 4.89 5.84 22.56
C GLU A 105 3.48 6.08 23.09
N LEU A 106 2.46 5.80 22.28
CA LEU A 106 1.06 5.90 22.69
C LEU A 106 0.75 4.94 23.87
N GLU A 107 1.19 3.69 23.78
CA GLU A 107 1.03 2.70 24.86
C GLU A 107 1.76 3.14 26.14
N ALA A 108 2.96 3.71 26.03
CA ALA A 108 3.71 4.23 27.18
C ALA A 108 2.96 5.38 27.89
N MET A 109 2.25 6.24 27.15
CA MET A 109 1.38 7.28 27.73
C MET A 109 0.20 6.66 28.50
N GLU A 110 -0.36 5.55 28.01
CA GLU A 110 -1.45 4.84 28.69
C GLU A 110 -1.02 4.09 29.97
N MET A 111 0.25 3.73 30.08
CA MET A 111 0.78 3.04 31.27
C MET A 111 1.21 4.01 32.39
N MET A 112 1.05 5.33 32.19
CA MET A 112 1.39 6.35 33.19
C MET A 112 0.52 6.26 34.47
N PRO A 113 1.09 6.46 35.68
CA PRO A 113 0.36 6.39 36.94
C PRO A 113 -0.86 7.32 37.00
N LEU A 114 -1.95 6.86 37.63
CA LEU A 114 -3.24 7.55 37.72
C LEU A 114 -3.16 8.98 38.28
N ASN A 115 -2.19 9.23 39.14
CA ASN A 115 -1.87 10.50 39.79
C ASN A 115 -1.28 11.56 38.83
N CYS A 116 -0.87 11.16 37.63
CA CYS A 116 -0.38 12.05 36.57
C CYS A 116 -1.37 12.14 35.38
N ARG A 117 -2.49 11.40 35.42
CA ARG A 117 -3.48 11.36 34.34
C ARG A 117 -4.48 12.49 34.49
N SER A 118 -4.45 13.46 33.57
CA SER A 118 -5.58 14.38 33.34
C SER A 118 -6.74 13.58 32.74
N THR A 119 -7.77 13.33 33.54
CA THR A 119 -9.15 12.93 33.18
C THR A 119 -9.39 12.11 31.88
N VAL A 120 -9.65 10.82 32.07
CA VAL A 120 -10.72 9.95 31.50
C VAL A 120 -10.73 9.53 30.02
N THR A 121 -10.08 10.20 29.07
CA THR A 121 -10.09 9.68 27.67
C THR A 121 -8.94 8.69 27.43
N PRO A 122 -9.22 7.48 26.88
CA PRO A 122 -8.18 6.61 26.34
C PRO A 122 -7.29 7.41 25.37
N HIS A 123 -5.99 7.16 25.37
CA HIS A 123 -5.11 7.82 24.42
C HIS A 123 -5.25 7.09 23.09
N THR A 124 -6.19 7.54 22.25
CA THR A 124 -6.20 7.16 20.83
C THR A 124 -5.24 8.07 20.07
N ILE A 125 -4.74 7.63 18.93
CA ILE A 125 -3.76 8.42 18.17
C ILE A 125 -4.33 9.78 17.76
N GLU A 126 -5.64 9.88 17.54
CA GLU A 126 -6.34 11.11 17.17
C GLU A 126 -6.38 12.15 18.31
N THR A 127 -6.17 11.73 19.56
CA THR A 127 -6.15 12.64 20.72
C THR A 127 -4.76 13.14 21.08
N VAL A 128 -3.72 12.66 20.38
CA VAL A 128 -2.32 13.08 20.55
C VAL A 128 -1.80 13.63 19.21
N PRO A 129 -2.00 14.93 18.91
CA PRO A 129 -1.70 15.53 17.61
C PRO A 129 -0.26 15.29 17.14
N GLU A 130 0.70 15.29 18.06
CA GLU A 130 2.12 15.08 17.74
C GLU A 130 2.33 13.66 17.18
N LEU A 131 1.80 12.63 17.85
CA LEU A 131 1.91 11.24 17.41
C LEU A 131 1.10 10.98 16.13
N LEU A 132 -0.07 11.62 15.98
CA LEU A 132 -0.85 11.56 14.76
C LEU A 132 -0.04 12.06 13.55
N TRP A 133 0.59 13.23 13.66
CA TRP A 133 1.36 13.78 12.55
C TRP A 133 2.61 12.96 12.25
N GLN A 134 3.29 12.40 13.27
CA GLN A 134 4.38 11.44 13.03
C GLN A 134 3.90 10.20 12.25
N ALA A 135 2.74 9.63 12.60
CA ALA A 135 2.17 8.50 11.86
C ALA A 135 1.79 8.88 10.43
N VAL A 136 1.27 10.10 10.21
CA VAL A 136 0.97 10.62 8.87
C VAL A 136 2.24 10.77 8.04
N GLU A 137 3.33 11.31 8.59
CA GLU A 137 4.63 11.41 7.91
C GLU A 137 5.20 10.04 7.54
N LEU A 138 5.11 9.06 8.44
CA LEU A 138 5.51 7.68 8.17
C LEU A 138 4.67 7.06 7.03
N ALA A 139 3.36 7.30 7.02
CA ALA A 139 2.48 6.84 5.95
C ALA A 139 2.77 7.56 4.62
N ASP A 140 3.05 8.86 4.65
CA ASP A 140 3.40 9.64 3.46
C ASP A 140 4.71 9.13 2.83
N SER A 141 5.68 8.72 3.64
CA SER A 141 6.94 8.13 3.14
C SER A 141 6.71 6.89 2.24
N LEU A 142 5.61 6.15 2.43
CA LEU A 142 5.21 5.02 1.59
C LEU A 142 4.45 5.47 0.34
N VAL A 143 3.54 6.42 0.50
CA VAL A 143 2.58 6.81 -0.52
C VAL A 143 3.20 7.77 -1.54
N SER A 144 4.04 8.71 -1.09
CA SER A 144 4.72 9.70 -1.92
C SER A 144 5.59 9.08 -3.01
N GLN A 145 6.13 7.88 -2.76
CA GLN A 145 6.93 7.10 -3.71
C GLN A 145 6.18 6.82 -5.03
N ILE A 146 4.87 6.63 -4.98
CA ILE A 146 4.02 6.39 -6.17
C ILE A 146 3.13 7.58 -6.53
N LYS A 147 2.86 8.49 -5.57
CA LYS A 147 2.01 9.67 -5.71
C LYS A 147 2.78 10.98 -5.95
N SER A 148 4.09 10.94 -6.25
CA SER A 148 4.85 12.19 -6.42
C SER A 148 4.19 13.11 -7.46
N PRO A 149 4.25 14.45 -7.30
CA PRO A 149 3.65 15.41 -8.25
C PRO A 149 4.14 15.20 -9.69
N GLU A 150 5.39 14.76 -9.85
CA GLU A 150 5.98 14.34 -11.13
C GLU A 150 5.21 13.17 -11.81
N ARG A 151 4.49 12.35 -11.02
CA ARG A 151 3.63 11.26 -11.46
C ARG A 151 2.12 11.60 -11.45
N LEU A 152 1.65 12.46 -10.54
CA LEU A 152 0.20 12.76 -10.36
C LEU A 152 -0.34 13.92 -11.20
N LEU A 153 0.48 14.92 -11.57
CA LEU A 153 0.02 16.09 -12.36
C LEU A 153 -0.32 15.78 -13.83
N GLN A 154 -0.60 14.52 -14.17
CA GLN A 154 -0.88 14.08 -15.53
C GLN A 154 -2.11 13.17 -15.66
N VAL A 155 -2.91 13.05 -14.61
CA VAL A 155 -4.15 12.25 -14.59
C VAL A 155 -5.40 13.12 -14.80
N ILE A 156 -5.25 14.40 -15.15
CA ILE A 156 -6.36 15.30 -15.53
C ILE A 156 -6.14 15.79 -16.96
#